data_AF-S8BIX3-F1
#
_entry.id   AF-S8BIX3-F1
#
_cell.length_a   1.000
_cell.length_b   1.000
_cell.length_c   1.000
_cell.angle_alpha   90.00
_cell.angle_beta   90.00
_cell.angle_gamma   90.00
#
_symmetry.space_group_name_H-M   'P 1'
#
loop_
_entity.id
_entity.type
_entity.pdbx_description
1 polymer ?
#
loop_
_entity_poly.entity_id
_entity_poly.type
_entity_poly.pdbx_seq_one_letter_code
_entity_poly.pdbx_strand_id
1 'polypeptide(L)'
;MALIYTLGIAIDSPKTPLAQEHTATQQQPSRPLLLQDAVSASTLTSAAVALSTVLTSHRVTHAFFGGWAVIAKGADRESKDLDVLVKGEKDEIVNLLTNDIKGLKGEDVGTWMVIPQARNDYVAFFWKPHAASSEMVLVELFIGPKTKIPPTVMLQVDMVHTVPVIDTPSLFRGKLAACASRSKPNDCADVVFLATTYSSQLPSDAIKKIDTKVIGMAVKKYPELIESLEGLGISTRKAIKKVGSCDSLSSNSSGFSISGRMNEGEVQRGLFC
;
A
#
# COMPACT_ATOMS: atom_id res chain seq x y z
N MET A 1 25.18 31.46 -78.50
CA MET A 1 26.41 31.70 -77.71
C MET A 1 25.98 31.81 -76.26
N ALA A 2 26.41 31.04 -75.26
CA ALA A 2 27.39 29.96 -75.05
C ALA A 2 26.77 29.05 -73.95
N LEU A 3 26.71 27.71 -74.03
CA LEU A 3 27.72 26.65 -73.87
C LEU A 3 28.39 26.54 -72.46
N ILE A 4 27.98 25.46 -71.77
CA ILE A 4 28.66 24.55 -70.80
C ILE A 4 29.02 25.16 -69.42
N TYR A 5 28.73 24.57 -68.24
CA TYR A 5 29.18 23.26 -67.76
C TYR A 5 28.31 22.62 -66.66
N THR A 6 28.22 21.29 -66.79
CA THR A 6 27.75 20.23 -65.91
C THR A 6 28.53 20.12 -64.61
N LEU A 7 27.87 19.79 -63.49
CA LEU A 7 28.44 18.88 -62.48
C LEU A 7 27.31 18.15 -61.72
N GLY A 8 27.27 16.83 -61.90
CA GLY A 8 26.39 15.93 -61.17
C GLY A 8 26.99 15.54 -59.82
N ILE A 9 26.13 15.42 -58.81
CA ILE A 9 26.45 14.80 -57.52
C ILE A 9 25.39 13.73 -57.29
N ALA A 10 25.85 12.47 -57.31
CA ALA A 10 25.07 11.32 -56.88
C ALA A 10 24.94 11.37 -55.35
N ILE A 11 23.70 11.35 -54.86
CA ILE A 11 23.41 11.26 -53.42
C ILE A 11 23.01 9.81 -53.15
N ASP A 12 23.86 9.14 -52.39
CA ASP A 12 23.71 7.77 -51.92
C ASP A 12 22.67 7.74 -50.78
N SER A 13 21.69 6.84 -50.89
CA SER A 13 20.58 6.70 -49.94
C SER A 13 21.04 5.94 -48.68
N PRO A 14 20.88 6.47 -47.46
CA PRO A 14 21.13 5.70 -46.26
C PRO A 14 20.02 4.66 -46.03
N LYS A 15 20.44 3.39 -45.95
CA LYS A 15 19.62 2.25 -45.51
C LYS A 15 19.09 2.50 -44.10
N THR A 16 17.77 2.53 -43.98
CA THR A 16 17.02 2.54 -42.72
C THR A 16 17.15 1.17 -42.03
N PRO A 17 17.58 1.07 -40.77
CA PRO A 17 17.42 -0.16 -40.01
C PRO A 17 16.00 -0.23 -39.45
N LEU A 18 15.28 -1.29 -39.82
CA LEU A 18 14.03 -1.72 -39.20
C LEU A 18 14.32 -2.10 -37.73
N ALA A 19 14.05 -1.19 -36.82
CA ALA A 19 13.93 -1.50 -35.40
C ALA A 19 12.55 -2.13 -35.17
N GLN A 20 12.53 -3.40 -34.78
CA GLN A 20 11.33 -4.06 -34.29
C GLN A 20 11.01 -3.53 -32.90
N GLU A 21 10.05 -2.63 -32.82
CA GLU A 21 9.41 -2.21 -31.57
C GLU A 21 8.50 -3.35 -31.07
N HIS A 22 9.03 -4.20 -30.21
CA HIS A 22 8.21 -5.08 -29.39
C HIS A 22 7.58 -4.25 -28.27
N THR A 23 6.47 -3.59 -28.56
CA THR A 23 5.58 -3.01 -27.56
C THR A 23 4.93 -4.17 -26.81
N ALA A 24 5.54 -4.57 -25.69
CA ALA A 24 4.94 -5.48 -24.73
C ALA A 24 3.78 -4.73 -24.03
N THR A 25 2.61 -4.78 -24.64
CA THR A 25 1.34 -4.45 -23.97
C THR A 25 1.22 -5.39 -22.77
N GLN A 26 1.51 -4.88 -21.56
CA GLN A 26 1.18 -5.54 -20.32
C GLN A 26 -0.35 -5.63 -20.21
N GLN A 27 -0.92 -6.68 -20.82
CA GLN A 27 -2.26 -7.14 -20.53
C GLN A 27 -2.27 -7.60 -19.07
N GLN A 28 -2.81 -6.75 -18.20
CA GLN A 28 -3.32 -7.22 -16.92
C GLN A 28 -4.32 -8.36 -17.21
N PRO A 29 -4.25 -9.48 -16.48
CA PRO A 29 -5.26 -10.52 -16.61
C PRO A 29 -6.60 -9.96 -16.14
N SER A 30 -7.44 -9.59 -17.10
CA SER A 30 -8.82 -9.16 -16.89
C SER A 30 -9.64 -10.38 -16.48
N ARG A 31 -9.65 -10.68 -15.18
CA ARG A 31 -10.69 -11.53 -14.60
C ARG A 31 -11.94 -10.66 -14.45
N PRO A 32 -13.07 -11.01 -15.08
CA PRO A 32 -14.33 -10.35 -14.78
C PRO A 32 -14.72 -10.75 -13.36
N LEU A 33 -14.57 -9.82 -12.41
CA LEU A 33 -15.12 -9.94 -11.08
C LEU A 33 -16.64 -9.89 -11.22
N LEU A 34 -17.27 -11.06 -11.22
CA LEU A 34 -18.70 -11.20 -11.04
C LEU A 34 -19.10 -10.47 -9.75
N LEU A 35 -20.09 -9.58 -9.88
CA LEU A 35 -20.86 -9.03 -8.76
C LEU A 35 -21.23 -10.18 -7.81
N GLN A 36 -20.57 -10.25 -6.66
CA GLN A 36 -21.05 -10.99 -5.50
C GLN A 36 -21.76 -9.99 -4.60
N ASP A 37 -22.96 -10.38 -4.17
CA ASP A 37 -23.97 -9.56 -3.54
C ASP A 37 -23.45 -8.80 -2.30
N ALA A 38 -23.58 -7.47 -2.36
CA ALA A 38 -22.90 -6.51 -1.51
C ALA A 38 -23.80 -6.01 -0.37
N VAL A 39 -23.63 -6.55 0.84
CA VAL A 39 -23.92 -5.85 2.11
C VAL A 39 -22.94 -6.31 3.20
N SER A 40 -21.79 -5.63 3.30
CA SER A 40 -20.93 -5.41 4.50
C SER A 40 -19.59 -4.75 4.14
N ALA A 41 -19.19 -4.81 2.87
CA ALA A 41 -18.07 -4.04 2.30
C ALA A 41 -18.41 -2.56 1.99
N SER A 42 -19.68 -2.15 2.14
CA SER A 42 -20.19 -0.87 1.61
C SER A 42 -19.81 0.35 2.45
N THR A 43 -19.88 0.29 3.78
CA THR A 43 -19.64 1.48 4.64
C THR A 43 -18.16 1.84 4.74
N LEU A 44 -17.26 0.86 4.89
CA LEU A 44 -15.81 1.09 4.83
C LEU A 44 -15.37 1.64 3.48
N THR A 45 -15.90 1.07 2.38
CA THR A 45 -15.58 1.54 1.03
C THR A 45 -16.14 2.94 0.80
N SER A 46 -17.34 3.24 1.29
CA SER A 46 -17.90 4.60 1.23
C SER A 46 -17.04 5.61 2.01
N ALA A 47 -16.55 5.23 3.18
CA ALA A 47 -15.61 6.06 3.96
C ALA A 47 -14.30 6.30 3.19
N ALA A 48 -13.77 5.27 2.51
CA ALA A 48 -12.56 5.37 1.70
C ALA A 48 -12.77 6.29 0.49
N VAL A 49 -13.90 6.16 -0.21
CA VAL A 49 -14.30 7.05 -1.31
C VAL A 49 -14.44 8.48 -0.80
N ALA A 50 -15.20 8.70 0.28
CA ALA A 50 -15.40 10.03 0.86
C ALA A 50 -14.08 10.70 1.23
N LEU A 51 -13.18 9.98 1.91
CA LEU A 51 -11.85 10.50 2.24
C LEU A 51 -11.03 10.83 0.98
N SER A 52 -10.98 9.88 0.04
CA SER A 52 -10.23 10.03 -1.20
C SER A 52 -10.71 11.23 -2.01
N THR A 53 -12.02 11.46 -2.07
CA THR A 53 -12.64 12.60 -2.75
C THR A 53 -12.20 13.92 -2.11
N VAL A 54 -12.27 14.03 -0.77
CA VAL A 54 -11.85 15.25 -0.05
C VAL A 54 -10.36 15.53 -0.28
N LEU A 55 -9.50 14.53 -0.04
CA LEU A 55 -8.05 14.69 -0.15
C LEU A 55 -7.61 14.97 -1.59
N THR A 56 -8.16 14.27 -2.58
CA THR A 56 -7.84 14.49 -4.00
C THR A 56 -8.24 15.88 -4.47
N SER A 57 -9.43 16.35 -4.08
CA SER A 57 -9.93 17.67 -4.47
C SER A 57 -9.06 18.81 -3.92
N HIS A 58 -8.41 18.58 -2.78
CA HIS A 58 -7.45 19.51 -2.17
C HIS A 58 -6.00 19.19 -2.53
N ARG A 59 -5.77 18.32 -3.52
CA ARG A 59 -4.44 17.92 -4.02
C ARG A 59 -3.52 17.35 -2.93
N VAL A 60 -4.11 16.73 -1.90
CA VAL A 60 -3.37 16.04 -0.84
C VAL A 60 -3.02 14.64 -1.33
N THR A 61 -1.72 14.35 -1.43
CA THR A 61 -1.24 13.02 -1.80
C THR A 61 -1.52 12.04 -0.65
N HIS A 62 -2.16 10.92 -0.96
CA HIS A 62 -2.52 9.91 0.02
C HIS A 62 -2.55 8.50 -0.61
N ALA A 63 -2.51 7.47 0.23
CA ALA A 63 -2.70 6.09 -0.19
C ALA A 63 -3.28 5.22 0.94
N PHE A 64 -4.27 4.41 0.61
CA PHE A 64 -4.81 3.41 1.52
C PHE A 64 -3.86 2.23 1.64
N PHE A 65 -3.74 1.69 2.86
CA PHE A 65 -2.98 0.48 3.15
C PHE A 65 -3.71 -0.37 4.20
N GLY A 66 -2.99 -1.28 4.85
CA GLY A 66 -3.53 -1.99 6.00
C GLY A 66 -4.53 -3.09 5.67
N GLY A 67 -5.49 -3.33 6.56
CA GLY A 67 -6.48 -4.41 6.43
C GLY A 67 -7.41 -4.21 5.24
N TRP A 68 -8.00 -3.02 5.15
CA TRP A 68 -8.95 -2.69 4.09
C TRP A 68 -8.32 -2.76 2.68
N ALA A 69 -7.06 -2.34 2.50
CA ALA A 69 -6.39 -2.46 1.21
C ALA A 69 -6.25 -3.92 0.71
N VAL A 70 -6.13 -4.88 1.62
CA VAL A 70 -6.08 -6.32 1.28
C VAL A 70 -7.47 -6.81 0.87
N ILE A 71 -8.54 -6.34 1.54
CA ILE A 71 -9.94 -6.63 1.20
C ILE A 71 -10.31 -6.04 -0.15
N ALA A 72 -9.93 -4.80 -0.42
CA ALA A 72 -10.19 -4.14 -1.69
C ALA A 72 -9.50 -4.89 -2.86
N LYS A 73 -8.41 -5.61 -2.57
CA LYS A 73 -7.75 -6.55 -3.51
C LYS A 73 -8.41 -7.94 -3.54
N GLY A 74 -9.59 -8.13 -2.98
CA GLY A 74 -10.37 -9.37 -3.07
C GLY A 74 -10.07 -10.42 -2.01
N ALA A 75 -9.43 -10.07 -0.89
CA ALA A 75 -9.31 -10.99 0.23
C ALA A 75 -10.65 -11.19 0.94
N ASP A 76 -10.99 -12.45 1.23
CA ASP A 76 -12.19 -12.81 1.99
C ASP A 76 -11.95 -12.68 3.50
N ARG A 77 -12.07 -11.44 4.00
CA ARG A 77 -11.97 -11.11 5.43
C ARG A 77 -12.59 -9.76 5.73
N GLU A 78 -12.71 -9.45 7.02
CA GLU A 78 -13.19 -8.15 7.50
C GLU A 78 -12.05 -7.23 7.95
N SER A 79 -12.30 -5.92 7.86
CA SER A 79 -11.51 -4.85 8.48
C SER A 79 -12.43 -4.04 9.38
N LYS A 80 -11.87 -3.37 10.40
CA LYS A 80 -12.65 -2.54 11.33
C LYS A 80 -12.42 -1.04 11.11
N ASP A 81 -11.35 -0.74 10.41
CA ASP A 81 -10.77 0.57 10.23
C ASP A 81 -10.18 0.74 8.83
N LEU A 82 -9.91 2.00 8.49
CA LEU A 82 -9.15 2.42 7.33
C LEU A 82 -7.79 2.94 7.77
N ASP A 83 -6.71 2.38 7.21
CA ASP A 83 -5.36 2.86 7.38
C ASP A 83 -4.93 3.68 6.15
N VAL A 84 -4.49 4.93 6.35
CA VAL A 84 -4.17 5.84 5.24
C VAL A 84 -2.86 6.57 5.48
N LEU A 85 -1.93 6.50 4.52
CA LEU A 85 -0.76 7.36 4.49
C LEU A 85 -1.14 8.69 3.86
N VAL A 86 -0.81 9.81 4.50
CA VAL A 86 -1.14 11.15 4.01
C VAL A 86 0.10 12.05 4.06
N LYS A 87 0.37 12.74 2.96
CA LYS A 87 1.44 13.73 2.87
C LYS A 87 0.85 15.13 3.05
N GLY A 88 1.03 15.69 4.25
CA GLY A 88 0.54 17.01 4.64
C GLY A 88 0.84 17.31 6.10
N GLU A 89 0.44 18.47 6.58
CA GLU A 89 0.51 18.83 8.01
C GLU A 89 -0.76 18.39 8.75
N LYS A 90 -0.62 17.92 9.99
CA LYS A 90 -1.75 17.38 10.77
C LYS A 90 -2.88 18.40 10.93
N ASP A 91 -2.57 19.63 11.29
CA ASP A 91 -3.57 20.66 11.55
C ASP A 91 -4.32 21.07 10.27
N GLU A 92 -3.63 21.07 9.13
CA GLU A 92 -4.25 21.30 7.82
C GLU A 92 -5.25 20.20 7.47
N ILE A 93 -4.89 18.93 7.69
CA ILE A 93 -5.77 17.78 7.43
C ILE A 93 -6.96 17.76 8.39
N VAL A 94 -6.75 18.10 9.68
CA VAL A 94 -7.84 18.22 10.65
C VAL A 94 -8.80 19.34 10.24
N ASN A 95 -8.28 20.52 9.89
CA ASN A 95 -9.11 21.64 9.48
C ASN A 95 -9.87 21.33 8.18
N LEU A 96 -9.20 20.69 7.21
CA LEU A 96 -9.80 20.24 5.96
C LEU A 96 -11.00 19.33 6.22
N LEU A 97 -10.82 18.28 7.04
CA LEU A 97 -11.87 17.28 7.28
C LEU A 97 -12.96 17.75 8.25
N THR A 98 -12.71 18.73 9.12
CA THR A 98 -13.73 19.18 10.08
C THR A 98 -14.45 20.45 9.67
N ASN A 99 -13.79 21.35 8.92
CA ASN A 99 -14.33 22.69 8.63
C ASN A 99 -14.55 22.95 7.12
N ASP A 100 -13.70 22.40 6.25
CA ASP A 100 -13.66 22.79 4.82
C ASP A 100 -14.38 21.81 3.88
N ILE A 101 -15.03 20.79 4.43
CA ILE A 101 -15.79 19.79 3.65
C ILE A 101 -16.93 20.40 2.83
N LYS A 102 -17.42 21.59 3.22
CA LYS A 102 -18.49 22.31 2.52
C LYS A 102 -18.12 22.79 1.11
N GLY A 103 -16.84 22.74 0.73
CA GLY A 103 -16.32 23.21 -0.56
C GLY A 103 -16.48 22.25 -1.74
N LEU A 104 -16.81 20.97 -1.49
CA LEU A 104 -17.07 19.99 -2.54
C LEU A 104 -18.50 20.15 -3.07
N LYS A 105 -18.75 21.14 -3.95
CA LYS A 105 -19.99 21.37 -4.75
C LYS A 105 -21.24 20.53 -4.38
N GLY A 106 -21.73 20.63 -3.14
CA GLY A 106 -22.95 19.94 -2.69
C GLY A 106 -22.88 18.42 -2.57
N GLU A 107 -21.70 17.79 -2.63
CA GLU A 107 -21.56 16.36 -2.36
C GLU A 107 -21.56 16.09 -0.84
N ASP A 108 -22.50 15.26 -0.38
CA ASP A 108 -22.50 14.76 0.99
C ASP A 108 -21.43 13.67 1.13
N VAL A 109 -20.23 14.07 1.55
CA VAL A 109 -19.12 13.16 1.86
C VAL A 109 -19.12 12.72 3.34
N GLY A 110 -20.27 12.87 4.01
CA GLY A 110 -20.47 12.43 5.38
C GLY A 110 -19.92 13.38 6.45
N THR A 111 -20.04 12.94 7.69
CA THR A 111 -19.62 13.69 8.89
C THR A 111 -18.33 13.12 9.45
N TRP A 112 -17.33 13.98 9.66
CA TRP A 112 -16.02 13.63 10.20
C TRP A 112 -15.87 14.17 11.61
N MET A 113 -15.54 13.30 12.56
CA MET A 113 -15.36 13.63 13.96
C MET A 113 -13.93 13.31 14.36
N VAL A 114 -13.13 14.34 14.61
CA VAL A 114 -11.73 14.17 15.02
C VAL A 114 -11.66 13.50 16.39
N ILE A 115 -10.76 12.52 16.51
CA ILE A 115 -10.38 11.90 17.78
C ILE A 115 -9.10 12.60 18.25
N PRO A 116 -9.07 13.27 19.41
CA PRO A 116 -7.87 13.95 19.89
C PRO A 116 -6.69 12.98 20.05
N GLN A 117 -5.53 13.35 19.49
CA GLN A 117 -4.30 12.54 19.53
C GLN A 117 -3.09 13.42 19.86
N ALA A 118 -2.21 12.95 20.74
CA ALA A 118 -1.00 13.68 21.14
C ALA A 118 0.12 13.63 20.07
N ARG A 119 0.10 12.61 19.22
CA ARG A 119 1.10 12.40 18.17
C ARG A 119 0.93 13.40 17.02
N ASN A 120 2.02 13.98 16.53
CA ASN A 120 1.98 14.91 15.38
C ASN A 120 1.93 14.21 14.02
N ASP A 121 2.30 12.93 13.96
CA ASP A 121 2.36 12.12 12.74
C ASP A 121 1.14 11.22 12.56
N TYR A 122 0.11 11.45 13.35
CA TYR A 122 -1.03 10.57 13.43
C TYR A 122 -2.26 11.37 13.87
N VAL A 123 -3.38 11.07 13.24
CA VAL A 123 -4.69 11.54 13.62
C VAL A 123 -5.71 10.46 13.28
N ALA A 124 -6.77 10.37 14.06
CA ALA A 124 -7.86 9.46 13.80
C ALA A 124 -9.18 10.23 13.74
N PHE A 125 -10.12 9.71 12.96
CA PHE A 125 -11.47 10.24 12.84
C PHE A 125 -12.48 9.11 12.97
N PHE A 126 -13.66 9.44 13.47
CA PHE A 126 -14.85 8.69 13.15
C PHE A 126 -15.53 9.33 11.93
N TRP A 127 -15.80 8.54 10.92
CA TRP A 127 -16.60 8.93 9.77
C TRP A 127 -18.01 8.32 9.86
N LYS A 128 -19.01 9.13 9.50
CA LYS A 128 -20.40 8.69 9.32
C LYS A 128 -20.87 9.05 7.91
N PRO A 129 -21.63 8.19 7.22
CA PRO A 129 -22.20 8.52 5.91
C PRO A 129 -23.16 9.71 5.98
N HIS A 130 -23.88 9.86 7.10
CA HIS A 130 -24.73 11.02 7.38
C HIS A 130 -24.81 11.24 8.90
N ALA A 131 -25.16 12.46 9.33
CA ALA A 131 -25.14 12.84 10.76
C ALA A 131 -26.01 11.92 11.65
N ALA A 132 -27.16 11.48 11.14
CA ALA A 132 -28.08 10.59 11.83
C ALA A 132 -27.66 9.11 11.85
N SER A 133 -26.59 8.73 11.16
CA SER A 133 -26.14 7.33 11.09
C SER A 133 -25.67 6.84 12.46
N SER A 134 -26.07 5.61 12.82
CA SER A 134 -25.49 4.88 13.96
C SER A 134 -24.18 4.20 13.59
N GLU A 135 -23.98 3.87 12.31
CA GLU A 135 -22.73 3.29 11.81
C GLU A 135 -21.63 4.34 11.76
N MET A 136 -20.45 3.95 12.23
CA MET A 136 -19.25 4.75 12.17
C MET A 136 -18.07 3.91 11.71
N VAL A 137 -17.17 4.53 10.96
CA VAL A 137 -15.91 3.93 10.53
C VAL A 137 -14.77 4.65 11.25
N LEU A 138 -13.86 3.89 11.85
CA LEU A 138 -12.59 4.44 12.33
C LEU A 138 -11.66 4.64 11.14
N VAL A 139 -11.14 5.85 10.98
CA VAL A 139 -10.20 6.22 9.93
C VAL A 139 -8.92 6.72 10.58
N GLU A 140 -7.82 6.00 10.36
CA GLU A 140 -6.51 6.28 10.91
C GLU A 140 -5.59 6.85 9.82
N LEU A 141 -5.11 8.08 10.03
CA LEU A 141 -4.25 8.77 9.09
C LEU A 141 -2.86 8.88 9.69
N PHE A 142 -1.89 8.37 8.96
CA PHE A 142 -0.46 8.47 9.26
C PHE A 142 0.12 9.61 8.42
N ILE A 143 0.40 10.72 9.09
CA ILE A 143 0.56 12.05 8.47
C ILE A 143 2.01 12.55 8.61
N GLY A 144 2.46 13.28 7.61
CA GLY A 144 3.64 14.14 7.75
C GLY A 144 4.06 14.78 6.43
N PRO A 145 4.69 15.97 6.46
CA PRO A 145 5.13 16.67 5.24
C PRO A 145 6.18 15.88 4.46
N LYS A 146 6.97 15.07 5.18
CA LYS A 146 8.05 14.22 4.65
C LYS A 146 7.63 12.75 4.50
N THR A 147 6.36 12.43 4.72
CA THR A 147 5.86 11.06 4.55
C THR A 147 6.10 10.62 3.11
N LYS A 148 6.90 9.56 2.96
CA LYS A 148 7.10 8.88 1.68
C LYS A 148 5.93 7.95 1.48
N ILE A 149 5.09 8.25 0.50
CA ILE A 149 4.03 7.34 0.09
C ILE A 149 4.66 6.36 -0.90
N PRO A 150 4.61 5.03 -0.65
CA PRO A 150 5.08 4.03 -1.61
C PRO A 150 4.37 4.15 -2.95
N PRO A 151 4.85 3.46 -4.01
CA PRO A 151 4.12 3.39 -5.26
C PRO A 151 2.66 2.97 -5.02
N THR A 152 1.74 3.63 -5.72
CA THR A 152 0.30 3.40 -5.59
C THR A 152 -0.28 2.87 -6.90
N VAL A 153 -1.42 2.20 -6.78
CA VAL A 153 -2.27 1.80 -7.89
C VAL A 153 -3.66 2.39 -7.66
N MET A 154 -4.29 2.90 -8.71
CA MET A 154 -5.69 3.30 -8.65
C MET A 154 -6.55 2.04 -8.69
N LEU A 155 -7.26 1.77 -7.59
CA LEU A 155 -8.13 0.62 -7.48
C LEU A 155 -9.57 1.05 -7.66
N GLN A 156 -10.27 0.44 -8.60
CA GLN A 156 -11.71 0.64 -8.77
C GLN A 156 -12.45 -0.10 -7.65
N VAL A 157 -13.19 0.65 -6.84
CA VAL A 157 -13.89 0.12 -5.65
C VAL A 157 -15.41 0.03 -5.83
N ASP A 158 -15.94 0.72 -6.84
CA ASP A 158 -17.31 0.55 -7.34
C ASP A 158 -17.38 0.93 -8.83
N MET A 159 -18.59 1.11 -9.39
CA MET A 159 -18.76 1.41 -10.82
C MET A 159 -18.16 2.75 -11.26
N VAL A 160 -17.98 3.72 -10.36
CA VAL A 160 -17.61 5.10 -10.71
C VAL A 160 -16.41 5.64 -9.94
N HIS A 161 -16.05 5.04 -8.80
CA HIS A 161 -15.00 5.52 -7.93
C HIS A 161 -13.75 4.65 -8.01
N THR A 162 -12.61 5.34 -8.01
CA THR A 162 -11.28 4.76 -7.83
C THR A 162 -10.58 5.44 -6.67
N VAL A 163 -9.83 4.68 -5.88
CA VAL A 163 -9.01 5.26 -4.78
C VAL A 163 -7.55 4.80 -4.88
N PRO A 164 -6.58 5.62 -4.42
CA PRO A 164 -5.17 5.24 -4.45
C PRO A 164 -4.86 4.24 -3.34
N VAL A 165 -4.45 3.02 -3.70
CA VAL A 165 -4.02 1.99 -2.75
C VAL A 165 -2.53 1.74 -2.94
N ILE A 166 -1.78 1.45 -1.87
CA ILE A 166 -0.38 1.05 -2.02
C ILE A 166 -0.25 -0.19 -2.93
N ASP A 167 0.81 -0.23 -3.73
CA ASP A 167 1.05 -1.32 -4.66
C ASP A 167 1.22 -2.66 -3.93
N THR A 168 1.03 -3.74 -4.68
CA THR A 168 1.06 -5.10 -4.12
C THR A 168 2.41 -5.45 -3.47
N PRO A 169 3.58 -5.13 -4.08
CA PRO A 169 4.88 -5.32 -3.42
C PRO A 169 5.03 -4.60 -2.08
N SER A 170 4.62 -3.33 -1.99
CA SER A 170 4.73 -2.56 -0.75
C SER A 170 3.76 -3.08 0.30
N LEU A 171 2.52 -3.43 -0.09
CA LEU A 171 1.54 -4.02 0.82
C LEU A 171 2.03 -5.35 1.38
N PHE A 172 2.58 -6.22 0.53
CA PHE A 172 3.16 -7.50 0.93
C PHE A 172 4.30 -7.33 1.94
N ARG A 173 5.24 -6.41 1.67
CA ARG A 173 6.34 -6.10 2.60
C ARG A 173 5.80 -5.57 3.93
N GLY A 174 4.82 -4.67 3.88
CA GLY A 174 4.08 -4.15 5.03
C GLY A 174 3.54 -5.25 5.94
N LYS A 175 2.78 -6.18 5.35
CA LYS A 175 2.15 -7.30 6.07
C LYS A 175 3.16 -8.31 6.59
N LEU A 176 4.24 -8.56 5.84
CA LEU A 176 5.28 -9.49 6.27
C LEU A 176 6.06 -8.95 7.49
N ALA A 177 6.38 -7.65 7.53
CA ALA A 177 7.01 -7.11 8.74
C ALA A 177 6.02 -6.93 9.89
N ALA A 178 4.73 -6.74 9.61
CA ALA A 178 3.69 -6.87 10.63
C ALA A 178 3.72 -8.29 11.23
N CYS A 179 3.72 -9.36 10.43
CA CYS A 179 3.89 -10.73 10.94
C CYS A 179 5.14 -10.91 11.82
N ALA A 180 6.27 -10.33 11.40
CA ALA A 180 7.50 -10.39 12.19
C ALA A 180 7.37 -9.69 13.55
N SER A 181 6.68 -8.56 13.62
CA SER A 181 6.62 -7.70 14.81
C SER A 181 5.44 -7.99 15.74
N ARG A 182 4.23 -8.25 15.20
CA ARG A 182 3.01 -8.49 15.98
C ARG A 182 2.54 -9.95 15.89
N SER A 183 1.68 -10.35 16.83
CA SER A 183 1.13 -11.70 16.90
C SER A 183 -0.38 -11.69 16.59
N LYS A 184 -0.75 -11.19 15.40
CA LYS A 184 -2.14 -11.14 14.92
C LYS A 184 -2.33 -12.14 13.77
N PRO A 185 -3.23 -13.13 13.87
CA PRO A 185 -3.41 -14.17 12.85
C PRO A 185 -3.72 -13.61 11.46
N ASN A 186 -4.46 -12.50 11.42
CA ASN A 186 -4.90 -11.86 10.19
C ASN A 186 -3.74 -11.41 9.28
N ASP A 187 -2.59 -10.97 9.81
CA ASP A 187 -1.50 -10.61 8.89
C ASP A 187 -0.78 -11.82 8.31
N CYS A 188 -0.76 -12.97 8.99
CA CYS A 188 -0.26 -14.20 8.36
C CYS A 188 -1.15 -14.56 7.16
N ALA A 189 -2.46 -14.56 7.37
CA ALA A 189 -3.44 -14.79 6.31
C ALA A 189 -3.31 -13.78 5.16
N ASP A 190 -3.12 -12.49 5.45
CA ASP A 190 -2.91 -11.45 4.44
C ASP A 190 -1.63 -11.71 3.62
N VAL A 191 -0.52 -12.15 4.25
CA VAL A 191 0.73 -12.48 3.55
C VAL A 191 0.54 -13.69 2.63
N VAL A 192 -0.10 -14.75 3.12
CA VAL A 192 -0.41 -15.95 2.31
C VAL A 192 -1.28 -15.58 1.12
N PHE A 193 -2.36 -14.80 1.35
CA PHE A 193 -3.26 -14.34 0.29
C PHE A 193 -2.50 -13.56 -0.78
N LEU A 194 -1.68 -12.58 -0.39
CA LEU A 194 -0.90 -11.77 -1.33
C LEU A 194 0.13 -12.61 -2.09
N ALA A 195 0.82 -13.51 -1.41
CA ALA A 195 1.83 -14.38 -2.03
C ALA A 195 1.22 -15.32 -3.07
N THR A 196 0.08 -15.93 -2.76
CA THR A 196 -0.56 -16.95 -3.61
C THR A 196 -1.36 -16.32 -4.74
N THR A 197 -2.16 -15.28 -4.45
CA THR A 197 -3.07 -14.64 -5.41
C THR A 197 -2.34 -13.70 -6.36
N TYR A 198 -1.31 -13.00 -5.85
CA TYR A 198 -0.62 -11.94 -6.58
C TYR A 198 0.87 -12.21 -6.81
N SER A 199 1.28 -13.48 -6.84
CA SER A 199 2.68 -13.90 -7.10
C SER A 199 3.27 -13.23 -8.35
N SER A 200 2.50 -13.10 -9.44
CA SER A 200 2.94 -12.47 -10.69
C SER A 200 3.23 -10.96 -10.56
N GLN A 201 2.65 -10.29 -9.56
CA GLN A 201 2.88 -8.88 -9.25
C GLN A 201 3.99 -8.67 -8.21
N LEU A 202 4.62 -9.74 -7.73
CA LEU A 202 5.71 -9.72 -6.75
C LEU A 202 7.03 -10.06 -7.46
N PRO A 203 7.63 -9.12 -8.22
CA PRO A 203 8.79 -9.42 -9.02
C PRO A 203 9.99 -9.77 -8.13
N SER A 204 10.87 -10.62 -8.65
CA SER A 204 11.99 -11.17 -7.87
C SER A 204 12.92 -10.10 -7.28
N ASP A 205 13.03 -8.93 -7.92
CA ASP A 205 13.83 -7.81 -7.43
C ASP A 205 13.18 -7.12 -6.21
N ALA A 206 11.85 -6.99 -6.17
CA ALA A 206 11.12 -6.46 -5.02
C ALA A 206 11.21 -7.41 -3.81
N ILE A 207 11.12 -8.72 -4.08
CA ILE A 207 11.27 -9.78 -3.07
C ILE A 207 12.68 -9.83 -2.49
N LYS A 208 13.72 -9.71 -3.33
CA LYS A 208 15.14 -9.68 -2.89
C LYS A 208 15.47 -8.51 -1.96
N LYS A 209 14.70 -7.42 -2.00
CA LYS A 209 14.88 -6.24 -1.14
C LYS A 209 14.30 -6.41 0.27
N ILE A 210 13.58 -7.49 0.56
CA ILE A 210 13.02 -7.75 1.88
C ILE A 210 14.14 -8.20 2.83
N ASP A 211 14.22 -7.59 4.01
CA ASP A 211 15.21 -7.98 5.02
C ASP A 211 15.01 -9.45 5.43
N THR A 212 16.06 -10.25 5.22
CA THR A 212 16.13 -11.65 5.64
C THR A 212 15.83 -11.87 7.12
N LYS A 213 16.15 -10.90 7.99
CA LYS A 213 15.81 -10.96 9.43
C LYS A 213 14.31 -10.89 9.64
N VAL A 214 13.61 -9.98 8.94
CA VAL A 214 12.15 -9.86 8.98
C VAL A 214 11.49 -11.16 8.53
N ILE A 215 11.97 -11.75 7.42
CA ILE A 215 11.48 -13.04 6.92
C ILE A 215 11.65 -14.13 7.99
N GLY A 216 12.84 -14.24 8.58
CA GLY A 216 13.13 -15.26 9.58
C GLY A 216 12.28 -15.11 10.84
N MET A 217 12.05 -13.87 11.30
CA MET A 217 11.20 -13.59 12.45
C MET A 217 9.73 -13.93 12.16
N ALA A 218 9.22 -13.57 10.98
CA ALA A 218 7.87 -13.90 10.57
C ALA A 218 7.67 -15.42 10.48
N VAL A 219 8.57 -16.15 9.83
CA VAL A 219 8.47 -17.61 9.66
C VAL A 219 8.64 -18.37 10.98
N LYS A 220 9.53 -17.92 11.88
CA LYS A 220 9.68 -18.52 13.22
C LYS A 220 8.38 -18.41 14.03
N LYS A 221 7.61 -17.34 13.81
CA LYS A 221 6.32 -17.11 14.46
C LYS A 221 5.16 -17.83 13.75
N TYR A 222 5.20 -17.89 12.42
CA TYR A 222 4.16 -18.45 11.55
C TYR A 222 4.78 -19.44 10.53
N PRO A 223 5.02 -20.70 10.92
CA PRO A 223 5.63 -21.70 10.04
C PRO A 223 4.83 -21.99 8.76
N GLU A 224 3.52 -21.75 8.76
CA GLU A 224 2.66 -21.88 7.59
C GLU A 224 3.05 -20.93 6.44
N LEU A 225 3.81 -19.86 6.72
CA LEU A 225 4.35 -18.97 5.69
C LEU A 225 5.42 -19.65 4.82
N ILE A 226 5.99 -20.79 5.23
CA ILE A 226 7.12 -21.42 4.54
C ILE A 226 6.79 -21.70 3.09
N GLU A 227 5.71 -22.42 2.82
CA GLU A 227 5.33 -22.84 1.47
C GLU A 227 5.06 -21.63 0.56
N SER A 228 4.28 -20.67 1.05
CA SER A 228 3.92 -19.46 0.29
C SER A 228 5.15 -18.60 -0.04
N LEU A 229 6.09 -18.45 0.89
CA LEU A 229 7.31 -17.67 0.67
C LEU A 229 8.31 -18.41 -0.23
N GLU A 230 8.47 -19.73 -0.06
CA GLU A 230 9.32 -20.54 -0.93
C GLU A 230 8.80 -20.55 -2.38
N GLY A 231 7.47 -20.53 -2.57
CA GLY A 231 6.83 -20.35 -3.89
C GLY A 231 7.18 -19.03 -4.59
N LEU A 232 7.55 -17.99 -3.83
CA LEU A 232 8.06 -16.72 -4.34
C LEU A 232 9.59 -16.70 -4.55
N GLY A 233 10.27 -17.85 -4.35
CA GLY A 233 11.72 -17.97 -4.43
C GLY A 233 12.48 -17.44 -3.20
N ILE A 234 11.79 -17.24 -2.07
CA ILE A 234 12.42 -16.81 -0.81
C ILE A 234 12.98 -18.03 -0.08
N SER A 235 14.27 -17.98 0.28
CA SER A 235 14.89 -19.06 1.07
C SER A 235 14.59 -18.91 2.56
N THR A 236 13.50 -19.52 3.03
CA THR A 236 13.04 -19.47 4.43
C THR A 236 14.04 -20.12 5.39
N ARG A 237 14.64 -21.25 5.00
CA ARG A 237 15.70 -21.93 5.79
C ARG A 237 16.90 -21.01 6.09
N LYS A 238 17.37 -20.25 5.09
CA LYS A 238 18.45 -19.27 5.29
C LYS A 238 18.00 -18.15 6.23
N ALA A 239 16.76 -17.70 6.10
CA ALA A 239 16.20 -16.65 6.93
C ALA A 239 16.05 -17.06 8.41
N ILE A 240 15.52 -18.25 8.69
CA ILE A 240 15.40 -18.80 10.05
C ILE A 240 16.78 -18.94 10.70
N LYS A 241 17.77 -19.49 9.97
CA LYS A 241 19.14 -19.64 10.47
C LYS A 241 19.75 -18.29 10.88
N LYS A 242 19.52 -17.24 10.08
CA LYS A 242 20.03 -15.89 10.36
C LYS A 242 19.49 -15.34 11.69
N VAL A 243 18.22 -15.59 12.01
CA VAL A 243 17.61 -15.15 13.29
C VAL A 243 18.14 -15.97 14.46
N GLY A 244 18.27 -17.30 14.31
CA GLY A 244 18.81 -18.16 15.37
C GLY A 244 20.26 -17.84 15.77
N SER A 245 21.08 -17.38 14.84
CA SER A 245 22.46 -16.93 15.15
C SER A 245 22.52 -15.59 15.91
N CYS A 246 21.47 -14.77 15.85
CA CYS A 246 21.41 -13.52 16.61
C CYS A 246 21.02 -13.76 18.08
N ASP A 247 20.13 -14.72 18.36
CA ASP A 247 19.67 -15.04 19.72
C ASP A 247 20.82 -15.55 20.62
N SER A 248 21.84 -16.18 20.03
CA SER A 248 23.02 -16.69 20.76
C SER A 248 24.04 -15.63 21.17
N LEU A 249 23.93 -14.38 20.68
CA LEU A 249 24.87 -13.29 21.00
C LEU A 249 24.33 -12.31 22.05
N SER A 250 23.05 -12.38 22.42
CA SER A 250 22.43 -11.45 23.39
C SER A 250 22.34 -11.98 24.81
N SER A 251 22.82 -13.20 25.10
CA SER A 251 22.70 -13.83 26.43
C SER A 251 23.78 -13.41 27.44
N ASN A 252 24.69 -12.49 27.11
CA ASN A 252 25.75 -12.02 28.04
C ASN A 252 25.64 -10.53 28.47
N SER A 253 24.51 -9.86 28.28
CA SER A 253 24.28 -8.53 28.89
C SER A 253 23.15 -8.58 29.92
N SER A 254 23.52 -8.79 31.18
CA SER A 254 22.67 -8.47 32.32
C SER A 254 22.35 -6.97 32.31
N GLY A 255 21.07 -6.63 32.14
CA GLY A 255 20.58 -5.29 32.47
C GLY A 255 19.88 -4.47 31.36
N PHE A 256 19.39 -5.07 30.28
CA PHE A 256 18.51 -4.34 29.34
C PHE A 256 17.06 -4.80 29.45
N SER A 257 16.26 -4.05 30.22
CA SER A 257 14.81 -4.21 30.28
C SER A 257 14.19 -3.74 28.97
N ILE A 258 13.80 -4.68 28.12
CA ILE A 258 12.95 -4.40 26.95
C ILE A 258 11.49 -4.39 27.45
N SER A 259 11.10 -3.32 28.14
CA SER A 259 9.69 -2.93 28.28
C SER A 259 9.30 -1.81 27.30
N GLY A 260 10.18 -1.51 26.34
CA GLY A 260 9.89 -0.58 25.25
C GLY A 260 8.81 -1.16 24.34
N ARG A 261 7.55 -0.76 24.55
CA ARG A 261 6.53 -0.76 23.51
C ARG A 261 7.13 -0.03 22.30
N MET A 262 7.59 -0.77 21.30
CA MET A 262 7.82 -0.20 19.99
C MET A 262 6.47 0.36 19.53
N ASN A 263 6.39 1.69 19.42
CA ASN A 263 5.18 2.36 18.98
C ASN A 263 4.85 1.88 17.57
N GLU A 264 3.61 1.46 17.32
CA GLU A 264 3.14 0.96 16.02
C GLU A 264 3.49 1.92 14.86
N GLY A 265 3.58 3.24 15.16
CA GLY A 265 4.04 4.26 14.24
C GLY A 265 5.50 4.19 13.80
N GLU A 266 6.44 3.76 14.65
CA GLU A 266 7.84 3.58 14.24
C GLU A 266 8.04 2.33 13.38
N VAL A 267 7.28 1.27 13.65
CA VAL A 267 7.28 0.05 12.83
C VAL A 267 6.70 0.35 11.45
N GLN A 268 5.60 1.11 11.37
CA GLN A 268 5.02 1.53 10.09
C GLN A 268 5.90 2.55 9.34
N ARG A 269 6.60 3.47 10.04
CA ARG A 269 7.59 4.36 9.39
C ARG A 269 8.78 3.56 8.84
N GLY A 270 9.31 2.59 9.59
CA GLY A 270 10.41 1.74 9.13
C GLY A 270 10.02 0.77 8.00
N LEU A 271 8.72 0.48 7.86
CA LEU A 271 8.16 -0.42 6.83
C LEU A 271 8.12 0.20 5.42
N PHE A 272 8.05 1.53 5.34
CA PHE A 272 7.89 2.26 4.08
C PHE A 272 9.00 3.31 3.80
N CYS A 273 10.05 3.34 4.63
CA CYS A 273 11.23 4.20 4.41
C CYS A 273 12.34 3.50 3.62
#